data_AF-X1JIE3-F1
#
_entry.id   AF-X1JIE3-F1
#
_cell.length_a   1.000
_cell.length_b   1.000
_cell.length_c   1.000
_cell.angle_alpha   90.00
_cell.angle_beta   90.00
_cell.angle_gamma   90.00
#
_symmetry.space_group_name_H-M   'P 1'
#
loop_
_entity.id
_entity.type
_entity.pdbx_description
1 polymer ?
#
loop_
_entity_poly.entity_id
_entity_poly.type
_entity_poly.pdbx_seq_one_letter_code
_entity_poly.pdbx_strand_id
1 'polypeptide(L)' 'MRKNDLINSLAKKGNIITFEDAIKVSNLSRESLRVVLLRLERRGIIERIEKGKYLIIPLGAEKGKYTLHEFVIGSTLIEP' A
#
# COMPACT_ATOMS: atom_id res chain seq x y z
N MET A 1 4.24 6.85 17.27
CA MET A 1 4.63 5.87 16.23
C MET A 1 5.27 6.63 15.07
N ARG A 2 6.49 6.30 14.64
CA ARG A 2 7.11 7.00 13.51
C ARG A 2 6.47 6.50 12.21
N LYS A 3 6.41 7.35 11.18
CA LYS A 3 5.69 7.07 9.92
C LYS A 3 6.18 5.80 9.20
N ASN A 4 7.48 5.52 9.27
CA ASN A 4 8.08 4.32 8.66
C ASN A 4 7.63 3.04 9.38
N ASP A 5 7.35 3.11 10.68
CA ASP A 5 6.91 1.95 11.47
C ASP A 5 5.54 1.44 11.02
N LEU A 6 4.64 2.35 10.59
CA LEU A 6 3.32 2.00 10.08
C LEU A 6 3.43 1.23 8.77
N ILE A 7 4.17 1.75 7.79
CA ILE A 7 4.34 1.11 6.48
C ILE A 7 5.05 -0.23 6.63
N ASN A 8 6.10 -0.31 7.43
CA ASN A 8 6.81 -1.57 7.67
C ASN A 8 5.90 -2.62 8.32
N SER A 9 5.05 -2.21 9.27
CA SER A 9 4.09 -3.12 9.92
C SER A 9 3.00 -3.61 8.95
N LEU A 10 2.59 -2.75 8.01
CA LEU A 10 1.61 -3.06 6.98
C LEU A 10 2.20 -3.98 5.90
N ALA A 11 3.42 -3.71 5.44
CA ALA A 11 4.11 -4.53 4.44
C ALA A 11 4.39 -5.97 4.92
N LYS A 12 4.58 -6.18 6.24
CA LYS A 12 4.69 -7.52 6.83
C LYS A 12 3.45 -8.40 6.64
N LYS A 13 2.27 -7.80 6.40
CA LYS A 13 1.02 -8.53 6.12
C LYS A 13 0.86 -8.88 4.63
N GLY A 14 1.76 -8.40 3.78
CA GLY A 14 1.68 -8.51 2.33
C GLY A 14 1.60 -7.14 1.66
N ASN A 15 1.63 -7.14 0.33
CA ASN A 15 1.67 -5.90 -0.45
C ASN A 15 0.29 -5.24 -0.57
N ILE A 16 -0.81 -5.96 -0.33
CA ILE A 16 -2.16 -5.40 -0.34
C ILE A 16 -2.64 -5.24 1.09
N ILE A 17 -3.15 -4.05 1.41
CA ILE A 17 -3.70 -3.72 2.72
C ILE A 17 -5.12 -3.19 2.60
N THR A 18 -5.94 -3.50 3.59
CA THR A 18 -7.28 -2.92 3.70
C THR A 18 -7.28 -1.70 4.62
N PHE A 19 -8.31 -0.86 4.49
CA PHE A 19 -8.56 0.24 5.41
C PHE A 19 -8.69 -0.27 6.85
N GLU A 20 -9.32 -1.42 7.06
CA GLU A 20 -9.49 -2.03 8.38
C GLU A 20 -8.15 -2.57 8.94
N ASP A 21 -7.26 -3.11 8.11
CA ASP A 21 -5.89 -3.43 8.54
C ASP A 21 -5.15 -2.18 9.00
N ALA A 22 -5.27 -1.09 8.24
CA ALA A 22 -4.62 0.17 8.56
C ALA A 22 -5.20 0.82 9.84
N ILE A 23 -6.50 0.67 10.13
CA ILE A 23 -7.09 1.05 11.42
C ILE A 23 -6.44 0.24 12.55
N LYS A 24 -6.44 -1.09 12.43
CA LYS A 24 -5.94 -2.00 13.47
C LYS A 24 -4.46 -1.78 13.81
N VAL A 25 -3.65 -1.41 12.81
CA VAL A 25 -2.20 -1.21 13.00
C VAL A 25 -1.89 0.22 13.47
N SER A 26 -2.63 1.23 13.01
CA SER A 26 -2.30 2.63 13.29
C SER A 26 -2.90 3.18 14.59
N ASN A 27 -3.95 2.54 15.13
CA ASN A 27 -4.77 3.08 16.22
C ASN A 27 -5.28 4.52 15.96
N LEU A 28 -5.39 4.91 14.69
CA LEU A 28 -5.92 6.21 14.28
C LEU A 28 -7.44 6.19 14.17
N SER A 29 -8.07 7.34 14.38
CA SER A 29 -9.46 7.52 13.98
C SER A 29 -9.64 7.36 12.47
N ARG A 30 -10.82 6.94 12.03
CA ARG A 30 -11.13 6.74 10.61
C ARG A 30 -10.83 7.98 9.76
N GLU A 31 -11.15 9.18 10.26
CA GLU A 31 -10.88 10.44 9.56
C GLU A 31 -9.39 10.74 9.44
N SER A 32 -8.64 10.57 10.52
CA SER A 32 -7.18 10.75 10.51
C SER A 32 -6.52 9.76 9.55
N LEU A 33 -7.00 8.51 9.54
CA LEU A 33 -6.48 7.48 8.66
C LEU A 33 -6.72 7.80 7.18
N ARG A 34 -7.89 8.32 6.82
CA ARG A 34 -8.16 8.78 5.44
C ARG A 34 -7.15 9.83 4.99
N VAL A 35 -6.87 10.83 5.84
CA VAL A 35 -5.88 11.87 5.53
C VAL A 35 -4.48 11.27 5.38
N VAL A 36 -4.11 10.31 6.23
CA VAL A 36 -2.81 9.60 6.14
C VAL A 36 -2.70 8.81 4.85
N LEU A 37 -3.71 8.00 4.50
CA LEU A 37 -3.71 7.19 3.29
C LEU A 37 -3.66 8.07 2.03
N LEU A 38 -4.44 9.15 1.98
CA LEU A 38 -4.39 10.13 0.89
C LEU A 38 -2.98 10.72 0.73
N ARG A 39 -2.29 11.05 1.84
CA ARG A 39 -0.91 11.56 1.79
C ARG A 39 0.10 10.51 1.32
N LEU A 40 -0.11 9.24 1.65
CA LEU A 40 0.73 8.13 1.19
C LEU A 40 0.54 7.88 -0.31
N GLU A 41 -0.70 7.93 -0.76
CA GLU A 41 -1.08 7.78 -2.18
C GLU A 41 -0.50 8.91 -3.04
N ARG A 42 -0.65 10.17 -2.60
CA ARG A 42 -0.05 11.32 -3.30
C ARG A 42 1.48 11.24 -3.39
N ARG A 43 2.12 10.59 -2.43
CA ARG A 43 3.57 10.34 -2.42
C ARG A 43 3.99 9.10 -3.21
N GLY A 44 3.05 8.34 -3.77
CA GLY A 44 3.33 7.11 -4.52
C GLY A 44 3.80 5.95 -3.65
N ILE A 45 3.57 6.00 -2.33
CA ILE A 45 3.94 4.92 -1.41
C ILE A 45 2.89 3.81 -1.43
N ILE A 46 1.64 4.19 -1.67
CA ILE A 46 0.53 3.25 -1.87
C ILE A 46 -0.26 3.66 -3.11
N GLU A 47 -1.00 2.73 -3.67
CA GLU A 47 -1.96 2.99 -4.73
C GLU A 47 -3.30 2.32 -4.41
N ARG A 48 -4.40 3.04 -4.61
CA ARG A 48 -5.72 2.49 -4.37
C ARG A 48 -6.16 1.64 -5.56
N ILE A 49 -6.25 0.33 -5.34
CA ILE A 49 -6.68 -0.65 -6.35
C ILE A 49 -8.19 -0.94 -6.29
N GLU A 50 -8.82 -0.72 -5.13
CA GLU A 50 -10.27 -0.89 -4.94
C GLU A 50 -10.77 0.02 -3.80
N LYS A 51 -12.09 0.10 -3.61
CA LYS A 51 -12.65 0.86 -2.49
C LYS A 51 -12.19 0.27 -1.15
N GLY A 52 -11.27 0.97 -0.48
CA GLY A 52 -10.76 0.56 0.83
C GLY A 52 -9.64 -0.48 0.77
N LYS A 53 -9.13 -0.81 -0.42
CA LYS A 53 -7.94 -1.65 -0.61
C LYS A 53 -6.83 -0.85 -1.29
N TYR A 54 -5.62 -1.03 -0.80
CA TYR A 54 -4.44 -0.29 -1.25
C TYR A 54 -3.29 -1.26 -1.47
N LEU A 55 -2.55 -1.07 -2.56
CA LEU A 55 -1.29 -1.73 -2.83
C LEU A 55 -0.16 -0.87 -2.27
N ILE A 56 0.75 -1.45 -1.50
CA ILE A 56 2.00 -0.84 -1.07
C ILE A 56 3.00 -0.96 -2.21
N ILE A 57 3.57 0.17 -2.62
CA ILE A 57 4.58 0.23 -3.67
C ILE A 57 5.96 0.03 -3.02
N PRO A 58 6.71 -1.05 -3.36
CA PRO A 58 8.04 -1.29 -2.81
C PRO A 58 8.99 -0.13 -3.14
N LEU A 59 9.86 0.22 -2.18
CA LEU A 59 10.89 1.25 -2.39
C LEU A 59 11.84 0.80 -3.52
N GLY A 60 11.88 1.58 -4.61
CA GLY A 60 12.67 1.27 -5.81
C GLY A 60 11.82 0.96 -7.06
N ALA A 61 10.51 0.77 -6.91
CA ALA A 61 9.61 0.68 -8.06
C ALA A 61 9.25 2.10 -8.56
N GLU A 62 9.54 2.39 -9.83
CA GLU A 62 9.08 3.62 -10.47
C GLU A 62 7.55 3.66 -10.53
N LYS A 63 6.97 4.78 -10.08
CA LYS A 63 5.54 5.05 -10.16
C LYS A 63 5.09 4.92 -11.62
N GLY A 64 4.19 3.98 -11.90
CA GLY A 64 3.71 3.66 -13.25
C GLY A 64 4.18 2.31 -13.81
N LYS A 65 5.37 1.79 -13.43
CA LYS A 65 5.77 0.42 -13.83
C LYS A 65 4.99 -0.66 -13.08
N TYR A 66 4.57 -0.37 -11.85
CA TYR A 66 3.86 -1.32 -11.00
C TYR A 66 2.34 -1.34 -11.23
N THR A 67 1.78 -0.28 -11.83
CA THR A 67 0.32 -0.07 -11.90
C THR A 67 -0.25 0.04 -13.30
N LEU A 68 0.57 0.25 -14.34
CA LEU A 68 0.13 0.02 -15.74
C LEU A 68 0.25 -1.44 -16.19
N HIS A 69 0.70 -2.31 -15.29
CA HIS A 69 0.95 -3.70 -15.62
C HIS A 69 0.00 -4.62 -14.85
N GLU A 70 -1.30 -4.42 -15.07
CA GLU A 70 -2.33 -5.46 -14.88
C GLU A 70 -1.99 -6.76 -15.67
N PHE A 71 -0.94 -6.74 -16.51
CA PHE A 71 -0.35 -7.87 -17.22
C PHE A 71 1.04 -8.39 -16.74
N VAL A 72 1.80 -7.72 -15.84
CA VAL A 72 3.12 -8.25 -15.37
C VAL A 72 3.06 -9.00 -14.05
N ILE A 73 1.93 -8.98 -13.35
CA ILE A 73 1.76 -9.79 -12.15
C ILE A 73 1.86 -11.30 -12.46
N GLY A 74 1.65 -11.72 -13.72
CA GLY A 74 1.85 -13.10 -14.15
C GLY A 74 3.32 -13.53 -14.35
N SER A 75 4.26 -12.61 -14.60
CA SER A 75 5.65 -12.98 -14.96
C SER A 75 6.62 -13.04 -13.79
N THR A 76 6.25 -12.51 -12.62
CA THR A 76 7.10 -12.55 -11.41
C THR A 76 6.71 -13.66 -10.42
N LEU A 77 5.61 -14.37 -10.69
CA LEU A 77 5.12 -15.51 -9.89
C LEU A 77 5.34 -16.87 -10.56
N ILE A 78 5.98 -16.89 -11.73
CA ILE A 78 6.44 -18.13 -12.38
C ILE A 78 7.96 -18.10 -12.34
N GLU A 79 8.52 -18.73 -11.31
CA GLU A 79 9.84 -19.36 -11.45
C GLU A 79 9.67 -20.55 -12.41
N PRO A 80 10.56 -20.73 -13.42
CA PRO A 80 10.50 -21.86 -14.34
C PRO A 80 10.67 -23.22 -13.65
#